data_AF-A0AAW0X9A2-F1
#
_entry.id   AF-A0AAW0X9A2-F1
#
_cell.length_a   1.000
_cell.length_b   1.000
_cell.length_c   1.000
_cell.angle_alpha   90.00
_cell.angle_beta   90.00
_cell.angle_gamma   90.00
#
_symmetry.space_group_name_H-M   'P 1'
#
loop_
_entity.id
_entity.type
_entity.pdbx_description
1 polymer ?
#
loop_
_entity_poly.entity_id
_entity_poly.type
_entity_poly.pdbx_seq_one_letter_code
_entity_poly.pdbx_strand_id
1 'polypeptide(L)'
;MALETESAPASPTKSPSNTNSLRKKSLQERWPSDRSIDRRSRPSDPGIPTLRPLPISITFDMRNVLAMTEIKTHIGYARAWVRLSLEKKVLSKHLTTLLGDSELLRSLYKRYAFLRCDDEKEQFLSYLLSLNAVDYFCFTSTYTSTIVPYRVVIFPSRKLSGASTSANAWVSLGGTLGQTSNIPVPRSQVELVFQHKNLGLLTTLRIGHDNTGMSPKWMVEHVLVRNEVTGHTWKFPCGRWLGRGIDDGSLERILVGELVPSHVTSDDLVESCRTPPRCRSPNVPGPRRSDLRLTVPDIQQHLGDSVNSLVKYFYKPEKERGSLTLLLCGDFGLVCCLEQVFSYGFKSTRFFGKNLYLWDYFERVQQHFEVVVREEMEREQLTGIARDRDHGLGSMAEFVSLVARINASSSHLGKDDKFQLFVCLAARSHLLPRILLPLQRSPITSHMYDESSFLRDPQLVRDLINVLSALNEFEIILESSLTRGID
;
A
#
# COMPACT_ATOMS: atom_id res chain seq x y z
N MET A 1 18.15 75.07 -17.89
CA MET A 1 16.78 75.38 -18.33
C MET A 1 16.57 74.61 -19.63
N ALA A 2 15.54 73.76 -19.65
CA ALA A 2 14.83 73.13 -20.78
C ALA A 2 15.35 73.34 -22.22
N LEU A 3 15.27 72.42 -23.17
CA LEU A 3 14.69 71.08 -23.36
C LEU A 3 15.14 70.67 -24.79
N GLU A 4 15.28 69.36 -25.06
CA GLU A 4 14.89 68.63 -26.30
C GLU A 4 15.42 69.12 -27.68
N THR A 5 15.85 68.31 -28.67
CA THR A 5 15.65 66.89 -29.01
C THR A 5 16.57 66.54 -30.21
N GLU A 6 17.09 65.32 -30.23
CA GLU A 6 17.34 64.34 -31.34
C GLU A 6 17.27 64.77 -32.83
N SER A 7 17.99 64.22 -33.83
CA SER A 7 18.85 63.02 -33.98
C SER A 7 19.55 62.98 -35.38
N ALA A 8 20.53 62.04 -35.50
CA ALA A 8 21.15 61.41 -36.70
C ALA A 8 22.36 62.13 -37.38
N PRO A 9 23.44 61.38 -37.75
CA PRO A 9 23.40 60.56 -38.99
C PRO A 9 24.27 59.25 -39.03
N ALA A 10 24.04 58.47 -40.11
CA ALA A 10 25.01 57.72 -40.95
C ALA A 10 25.61 56.35 -40.50
N SER A 11 25.10 55.26 -41.11
CA SER A 11 25.76 54.23 -41.99
C SER A 11 27.20 53.70 -41.74
N PRO A 12 27.67 52.62 -42.42
CA PRO A 12 27.13 51.26 -42.63
C PRO A 12 28.20 50.14 -42.43
N THR A 13 27.79 48.86 -42.59
CA THR A 13 28.60 47.65 -42.89
C THR A 13 29.55 47.04 -41.82
N LYS A 14 29.24 45.82 -41.36
CA LYS A 14 29.97 44.55 -41.59
C LYS A 14 29.47 43.41 -40.66
N SER A 15 29.24 42.26 -41.27
CA SER A 15 28.80 40.94 -40.77
C SER A 15 29.86 40.18 -39.92
N PRO A 16 29.65 38.90 -39.52
CA PRO A 16 28.57 38.35 -38.70
C PRO A 16 29.14 37.58 -37.46
N SER A 17 28.38 37.44 -36.38
CA SER A 17 28.68 36.44 -35.35
C SER A 17 27.44 35.62 -34.98
N ASN A 18 27.55 34.33 -35.27
CA ASN A 18 26.65 33.25 -34.89
C ASN A 18 26.41 33.24 -33.38
N THR A 19 25.14 33.25 -32.95
CA THR A 19 24.67 32.38 -31.86
C THR A 19 23.24 31.93 -32.13
N ASN A 20 23.11 30.64 -32.46
CA ASN A 20 21.85 29.93 -32.63
C ASN A 20 21.13 29.82 -31.28
N SER A 21 19.91 30.36 -31.20
CA SER A 21 18.96 30.09 -30.12
C SER A 21 18.21 28.79 -30.39
N LEU A 22 18.61 27.72 -29.70
CA LEU A 22 17.91 26.43 -29.75
C LEU A 22 16.71 26.44 -28.78
N ARG A 23 15.53 26.53 -29.39
CA ARG A 23 14.22 26.14 -28.83
C ARG A 23 14.30 24.74 -28.18
N LYS A 24 14.03 24.64 -26.88
CA LYS A 24 13.67 23.37 -26.23
C LYS A 24 12.25 22.98 -26.66
N LYS A 25 12.14 22.00 -27.57
CA LYS A 25 10.91 21.21 -27.77
C LYS A 25 10.94 20.00 -26.84
N SER A 26 9.86 19.81 -26.12
CA SER A 26 9.54 18.62 -25.33
C SER A 26 9.48 17.38 -26.22
N LEU A 27 10.26 16.36 -25.88
CA LEU A 27 10.14 15.02 -26.47
C LEU A 27 9.30 14.17 -25.52
N GLN A 28 8.05 13.95 -25.93
CA GLN A 28 7.18 12.92 -25.40
C GLN A 28 7.53 11.63 -26.14
N GLU A 29 8.37 10.78 -25.54
CA GLU A 29 8.75 9.50 -26.16
C GLU A 29 7.55 8.53 -26.12
N ARG A 30 6.98 8.28 -27.30
CA ARG A 30 6.00 7.21 -27.55
C ARG A 30 6.73 5.87 -27.52
N TRP A 31 6.25 4.96 -26.68
CA TRP A 31 6.65 3.56 -26.69
C TRP A 31 6.12 2.87 -27.97
N PRO A 32 6.85 1.89 -28.55
CA PRO A 32 6.44 1.25 -29.79
C PRO A 32 5.21 0.37 -29.54
N SER A 33 4.21 0.48 -30.41
CA SER A 33 3.11 -0.47 -30.50
C SER A 33 3.61 -1.69 -31.27
N ASP A 34 3.93 -2.77 -30.57
CA ASP A 34 4.45 -3.99 -31.20
C ASP A 34 3.31 -4.80 -31.83
N ARG A 35 3.39 -5.02 -33.14
CA ARG A 35 2.53 -5.91 -33.93
C ARG A 35 3.39 -7.12 -34.32
N SER A 36 2.81 -8.32 -34.17
CA SER A 36 3.29 -9.67 -34.56
C SER A 36 4.02 -10.43 -33.44
N ILE A 37 3.82 -11.72 -33.14
CA ILE A 37 3.17 -12.87 -33.81
C ILE A 37 2.43 -13.69 -32.74
N ASP A 38 1.15 -14.01 -32.98
CA ASP A 38 0.29 -14.80 -32.08
C ASP A 38 0.72 -16.27 -31.99
N ARG A 39 1.02 -16.73 -30.78
CA ARG A 39 0.85 -18.14 -30.39
C ARG A 39 -0.39 -18.22 -29.52
N ARG A 40 -1.35 -19.04 -29.98
CA ARG A 40 -2.71 -19.28 -29.45
C ARG A 40 -2.77 -19.33 -27.92
N SER A 41 -3.01 -18.19 -27.30
CA SER A 41 -3.68 -18.10 -26.00
C SER A 41 -5.19 -18.09 -26.25
N ARG A 42 -5.96 -18.74 -25.36
CA ARG A 42 -7.44 -18.70 -25.38
C ARG A 42 -7.89 -17.24 -25.50
N PRO A 43 -9.00 -16.94 -26.22
CA PRO A 43 -9.48 -15.57 -26.29
C PRO A 43 -9.87 -15.15 -24.87
N SER A 44 -9.08 -14.25 -24.29
CA SER A 44 -9.44 -13.56 -23.07
C SER A 44 -10.73 -12.78 -23.33
N ASP A 45 -11.69 -12.94 -22.43
CA ASP A 45 -12.95 -12.20 -22.44
C ASP A 45 -12.65 -10.69 -22.50
N PRO A 46 -13.12 -9.94 -23.52
CA PRO A 46 -12.66 -8.58 -23.85
C PRO A 46 -12.86 -7.50 -22.76
N GLY A 47 -13.38 -7.87 -21.58
CA GLY A 47 -13.57 -6.99 -20.43
C GLY A 47 -12.69 -7.29 -19.21
N ILE A 48 -11.72 -8.22 -19.27
CA ILE A 48 -10.82 -8.52 -18.15
C ILE A 48 -9.48 -7.79 -18.30
N PRO A 49 -9.14 -6.85 -17.40
CA PRO A 49 -7.79 -6.32 -17.33
C PRO A 49 -6.85 -7.48 -16.98
N THR A 50 -5.95 -7.87 -17.88
CA THR A 50 -4.95 -8.90 -17.61
C THR A 50 -3.57 -8.29 -17.62
N LEU A 51 -2.76 -8.56 -16.59
CA LEU A 51 -1.35 -8.24 -16.60
C LEU A 51 -0.63 -9.15 -17.59
N ARG A 52 -0.27 -8.63 -18.77
CA ARG A 52 0.56 -9.41 -19.72
C ARG A 52 1.89 -9.77 -19.07
N PRO A 53 2.33 -11.04 -19.10
CA PRO A 53 3.59 -11.43 -18.47
C PRO A 53 4.77 -10.68 -19.10
N LEU A 54 5.76 -10.32 -18.28
CA LEU A 54 6.97 -9.68 -18.79
C LEU A 54 7.82 -10.68 -19.60
N PRO A 55 8.53 -10.22 -20.64
CA PRO A 55 9.43 -11.08 -21.40
C PRO A 55 10.53 -11.66 -20.49
N ILE A 56 10.69 -12.99 -20.52
CA ILE A 56 11.84 -13.66 -19.90
C ILE A 56 12.95 -13.75 -20.94
N SER A 57 13.66 -12.64 -21.15
CA SER A 57 14.69 -12.51 -22.17
C SER A 57 15.92 -11.81 -21.63
N ILE A 58 17.09 -12.40 -21.87
CA ILE A 58 18.38 -11.80 -21.52
C ILE A 58 18.53 -10.39 -22.10
N THR A 59 18.07 -10.19 -23.34
CA THR A 59 18.17 -8.89 -24.02
C THR A 59 17.23 -7.84 -23.40
N PHE A 60 16.06 -8.25 -22.91
CA PHE A 60 15.13 -7.36 -22.21
C PHE A 60 15.77 -6.84 -20.91
N ASP A 61 16.32 -7.74 -20.10
CA ASP A 61 16.92 -7.37 -18.81
C ASP A 61 18.25 -6.62 -18.97
N MET A 62 19.05 -6.94 -19.99
CA MET A 62 20.23 -6.14 -20.33
C MET A 62 19.86 -4.72 -20.75
N ARG A 63 18.81 -4.52 -21.55
CA ARG A 63 18.35 -3.17 -21.94
C ARG A 63 17.91 -2.35 -20.73
N ASN A 64 17.18 -2.94 -19.80
CA ASN A 64 16.79 -2.27 -18.56
C ASN A 64 18.01 -1.81 -17.75
N VAL A 65 19.02 -2.68 -17.62
CA VAL A 65 20.26 -2.36 -16.90
C VAL A 65 21.11 -1.30 -17.61
N LEU A 66 21.21 -1.37 -18.94
CA LEU A 66 21.96 -0.40 -19.74
C LEU A 66 21.29 0.98 -19.79
N ALA A 67 19.98 1.06 -19.56
CA ALA A 67 19.25 2.33 -19.48
C ALA A 67 19.49 3.08 -18.15
N MET A 68 20.10 2.44 -17.15
CA MET A 68 20.36 3.04 -15.85
C MET A 68 21.48 4.09 -15.93
N THR A 69 21.19 5.33 -15.54
CA THR A 69 22.14 6.45 -15.63
C THR A 69 23.20 6.49 -14.53
N GLU A 70 22.98 5.75 -13.44
CA GLU A 70 23.88 5.71 -12.27
C GLU A 70 25.11 4.82 -12.47
N ILE A 71 25.06 3.88 -13.43
CA ILE A 71 26.13 2.93 -13.72
C ILE A 71 26.96 3.46 -14.90
N LYS A 72 28.29 3.47 -14.75
CA LYS A 72 29.20 4.00 -15.79
C LYS A 72 30.25 2.99 -16.28
N THR A 73 30.33 1.81 -15.67
CA THR A 73 31.37 0.81 -15.96
C THR A 73 30.76 -0.50 -16.43
N HIS A 74 31.44 -1.19 -17.34
CA HIS A 74 31.02 -2.52 -17.82
C HIS A 74 30.88 -3.53 -16.67
N ILE A 75 31.80 -3.49 -15.69
CA ILE A 75 31.72 -4.32 -14.47
C ILE A 75 30.47 -3.96 -13.67
N GLY A 76 30.15 -2.67 -13.54
CA GLY A 76 28.94 -2.20 -12.88
C GLY A 76 27.67 -2.73 -13.54
N TYR A 77 27.59 -2.68 -14.87
CA TYR A 77 26.45 -3.20 -15.62
C TYR A 77 26.31 -4.72 -15.46
N ALA A 78 27.41 -5.48 -15.53
CA ALA A 78 27.38 -6.92 -15.29
C ALA A 78 26.89 -7.25 -13.87
N ARG A 79 27.38 -6.53 -12.86
CA ARG A 79 26.94 -6.70 -11.46
C ARG A 79 25.48 -6.33 -11.25
N ALA A 80 24.97 -5.33 -11.94
CA ALA A 80 23.56 -4.96 -11.90
C ALA A 80 22.68 -6.03 -12.56
N TRP A 81 23.11 -6.54 -13.72
CA TRP A 81 22.41 -7.59 -14.45
C TRP A 81 22.33 -8.91 -13.68
N VAL A 82 23.40 -9.30 -12.98
CA VAL A 82 23.36 -10.48 -12.09
C VAL A 82 22.36 -10.27 -10.97
N ARG A 83 22.37 -9.11 -10.30
CA ARG A 83 21.41 -8.80 -9.23
C ARG A 83 19.96 -8.79 -9.73
N LEU A 84 19.71 -8.17 -10.88
CA LEU A 84 18.38 -8.15 -11.51
C LEU A 84 17.94 -9.58 -11.82
N SER A 85 18.83 -10.39 -12.40
CA SER A 85 18.52 -11.78 -12.76
C SER A 85 18.30 -12.67 -11.54
N LEU A 86 18.98 -12.42 -10.41
CA LEU A 86 18.75 -13.11 -9.13
C LEU A 86 17.39 -12.75 -8.53
N GLU A 87 17.08 -11.45 -8.45
CA GLU A 87 15.80 -10.94 -7.97
C GLU A 87 14.63 -11.45 -8.82
N LYS A 88 14.82 -11.53 -10.14
CA LYS A 88 13.85 -12.11 -11.08
C LYS A 88 13.81 -13.64 -11.08
N LYS A 89 14.72 -14.33 -10.39
CA LYS A 89 14.87 -15.80 -10.39
C LYS A 89 15.10 -16.41 -11.78
N VAL A 90 15.86 -15.70 -12.63
CA VAL A 90 16.15 -16.08 -14.02
C VAL A 90 17.65 -16.16 -14.33
N LEU A 91 18.54 -16.00 -13.35
CA LEU A 91 19.99 -16.03 -13.59
C LEU A 91 20.47 -17.30 -14.28
N SER A 92 20.09 -18.47 -13.76
CA SER A 92 20.44 -19.76 -14.39
C SER A 92 19.87 -19.86 -15.81
N LYS A 93 18.63 -19.44 -16.03
CA LYS A 93 17.98 -19.45 -17.36
C LYS A 93 18.68 -18.53 -18.37
N HIS A 94 19.06 -17.33 -17.93
CA HIS A 94 19.80 -16.39 -18.75
C HIS A 94 21.18 -16.92 -19.13
N LEU A 95 21.93 -17.44 -18.16
CA LEU A 95 23.25 -18.01 -18.42
C LEU A 95 23.15 -19.27 -19.28
N THR A 96 22.12 -20.10 -19.10
CA THR A 96 21.84 -21.23 -20.01
C THR A 96 21.63 -20.75 -21.44
N THR A 97 20.87 -19.67 -21.63
CA THR A 97 20.64 -19.08 -22.96
C THR A 97 21.93 -18.52 -23.56
N LEU A 98 22.72 -17.79 -22.77
CA LEU A 98 23.99 -17.19 -23.22
C LEU A 98 25.05 -18.24 -23.54
N LEU A 99 25.17 -19.28 -22.70
CA LEU A 99 26.15 -20.35 -22.84
C LEU A 99 25.70 -21.46 -23.80
N GLY A 100 24.47 -21.39 -24.30
CA GLY A 100 23.98 -22.26 -25.37
C GLY A 100 24.59 -21.94 -26.74
N ASP A 101 25.08 -20.71 -26.94
CA ASP A 101 25.75 -20.31 -28.18
C ASP A 101 27.19 -20.82 -28.24
N SER A 102 27.33 -22.05 -28.72
CA SER A 102 28.63 -22.73 -28.82
C SER A 102 29.60 -22.04 -29.79
N GLU A 103 29.09 -21.36 -30.84
CA GLU A 103 29.95 -20.67 -31.82
C GLU A 103 30.57 -19.42 -31.19
N LEU A 104 29.74 -18.62 -30.51
CA LEU A 104 30.20 -17.44 -29.78
C LEU A 104 31.22 -17.83 -28.70
N LEU A 105 30.95 -18.89 -27.92
CA LEU A 105 31.89 -19.38 -26.91
C LEU A 105 33.22 -19.83 -27.51
N ARG A 106 33.21 -20.51 -28.66
CA ARG A 106 34.43 -20.94 -29.36
C ARG A 106 35.26 -19.74 -29.85
N SER A 107 34.61 -18.65 -30.25
CA SER A 107 35.27 -17.43 -30.72
C SER A 107 35.92 -16.63 -29.59
N LEU A 108 35.37 -16.68 -28.37
CA LEU A 108 35.82 -15.86 -27.23
C LEU A 108 36.69 -16.63 -26.22
N TYR A 109 36.48 -17.94 -26.05
CA TYR A 109 37.12 -18.73 -24.99
C TYR A 109 38.01 -19.85 -25.54
N LYS A 110 39.16 -20.06 -24.89
CA LYS A 110 40.07 -21.18 -25.17
C LYS A 110 39.42 -22.53 -24.83
N ARG A 111 39.87 -23.62 -25.46
CA ARG A 111 39.27 -24.96 -25.32
C ARG A 111 39.22 -25.49 -23.88
N TYR A 112 40.18 -25.12 -23.05
CA TYR A 112 40.26 -25.50 -21.63
C TYR A 112 39.53 -24.55 -20.69
N ALA A 113 38.87 -23.51 -21.21
CA ALA A 113 38.16 -22.55 -20.38
C ALA A 113 36.94 -23.21 -19.73
N PHE A 114 36.65 -22.82 -18.49
CA PHE A 114 35.52 -23.32 -17.70
C PHE A 114 34.19 -23.36 -18.50
N LEU A 115 33.86 -22.26 -19.20
CA LEU A 115 32.61 -22.13 -19.96
C LEU A 115 32.52 -23.03 -21.21
N ARG A 116 33.62 -23.68 -21.61
CA ARG A 116 33.67 -24.64 -22.73
C ARG A 116 33.78 -26.09 -22.27
N CYS A 117 33.91 -26.35 -20.97
CA CYS A 117 33.83 -27.68 -20.39
C CYS A 117 32.36 -27.97 -20.06
N ASP A 118 31.72 -28.87 -20.80
CA ASP A 118 30.28 -29.08 -20.71
C ASP A 118 29.83 -29.58 -19.33
N ASP A 119 30.56 -30.54 -18.74
CA ASP A 119 30.26 -31.09 -17.41
C ASP A 119 30.29 -30.00 -16.32
N GLU A 120 31.36 -29.21 -16.28
CA GLU A 120 31.54 -28.11 -15.30
C GLU A 120 30.51 -27.01 -15.49
N LYS A 121 30.20 -26.68 -16.75
CA LYS A 121 29.19 -25.69 -17.13
C LYS A 121 27.80 -26.12 -16.67
N GLU A 122 27.42 -27.37 -16.88
CA GLU A 122 26.12 -27.91 -16.45
C GLU A 122 26.00 -27.92 -14.92
N GLN A 123 27.06 -28.34 -14.21
CA GLN A 123 27.09 -28.32 -12.75
C GLN A 123 26.96 -26.88 -12.22
N PHE A 124 27.66 -25.92 -12.81
CA PHE A 124 27.53 -24.50 -12.49
C PHE A 124 26.10 -23.97 -12.67
N LEU A 125 25.47 -24.26 -13.81
CA LEU A 125 24.09 -23.83 -14.08
C LEU A 125 23.08 -24.47 -13.11
N SER A 126 23.31 -25.73 -12.72
CA SER A 126 22.54 -26.44 -11.70
C SER A 126 22.65 -25.79 -10.32
N TYR A 127 23.87 -25.42 -9.90
CA TYR A 127 24.05 -24.67 -8.65
C TYR A 127 23.32 -23.33 -8.67
N LEU A 128 23.35 -22.61 -9.78
CA LEU A 128 22.61 -21.34 -9.90
C LEU A 128 21.09 -21.52 -9.88
N LEU A 129 20.57 -22.66 -10.32
CA LEU A 129 19.14 -22.95 -10.25
C LEU A 129 18.65 -23.03 -8.80
N SER A 130 19.49 -23.53 -7.89
CA SER A 130 19.15 -23.61 -6.45
C SER A 130 18.87 -22.23 -5.83
N LEU A 131 19.46 -21.17 -6.38
CA LEU A 131 19.23 -19.80 -5.90
C LEU A 131 17.79 -19.32 -6.11
N ASN A 132 17.02 -19.93 -7.03
CA ASN A 132 15.62 -19.57 -7.23
C ASN A 132 14.71 -19.87 -6.02
N ALA A 133 15.18 -20.71 -5.08
CA ALA A 133 14.45 -21.01 -3.85
C ALA A 133 14.34 -19.81 -2.89
N VAL A 134 15.21 -18.81 -3.03
CA VAL A 134 15.26 -17.64 -2.14
C VAL A 134 14.71 -16.41 -2.86
N ASP A 135 13.93 -15.60 -2.14
CA ASP A 135 13.49 -14.29 -2.63
C ASP A 135 14.59 -13.24 -2.40
N TYR A 136 15.16 -12.75 -3.50
CA TYR A 136 16.17 -11.70 -3.44
C TYR A 136 15.55 -10.35 -3.78
N PHE A 137 15.96 -9.31 -3.04
CA PHE A 137 15.66 -7.90 -3.34
C PHE A 137 16.94 -7.10 -3.59
N CYS A 138 17.98 -7.77 -4.07
CA CYS A 138 19.32 -7.20 -4.14
C CYS A 138 19.47 -6.14 -5.24
N PHE A 139 18.68 -6.19 -6.31
CA PHE A 139 18.65 -5.13 -7.32
C PHE A 139 17.89 -3.92 -6.77
N THR A 140 16.68 -4.15 -6.27
CA THR A 140 15.79 -3.11 -5.72
C THR A 140 16.44 -2.37 -4.54
N SER A 141 17.14 -3.07 -3.65
CA SER A 141 17.80 -2.44 -2.50
C SER A 141 19.11 -1.73 -2.84
N THR A 142 19.83 -2.15 -3.89
CA THR A 142 21.10 -1.51 -4.28
C THR A 142 20.88 -0.24 -5.09
N TYR A 143 19.92 -0.26 -6.03
CA TYR A 143 19.71 0.82 -7.01
C TYR A 143 18.51 1.68 -6.62
N THR A 144 18.62 2.35 -5.48
CA THR A 144 17.53 3.14 -4.87
C THR A 144 17.18 4.41 -5.63
N SER A 145 18.07 4.88 -6.51
CA SER A 145 17.85 6.09 -7.30
C SER A 145 17.47 5.85 -8.74
N THR A 146 17.35 4.58 -9.14
CA THR A 146 16.97 4.20 -10.48
C THR A 146 15.53 4.57 -10.78
N ILE A 147 15.25 4.96 -12.02
CA ILE A 147 13.88 5.24 -12.48
C ILE A 147 13.25 3.92 -12.90
N VAL A 148 12.13 3.58 -12.27
CA VAL A 148 11.40 2.34 -12.47
C VAL A 148 10.03 2.66 -13.09
N PRO A 149 9.60 1.93 -14.15
CA PRO A 149 8.22 1.97 -14.61
C PRO A 149 7.33 1.08 -13.72
N TYR A 150 6.26 1.65 -13.20
CA TYR A 150 5.23 0.94 -12.45
C TYR A 150 3.95 0.87 -13.29
N ARG A 151 3.45 -0.35 -13.50
CA ARG A 151 2.15 -0.61 -14.14
C ARG A 151 1.09 -0.83 -13.07
N VAL A 152 0.04 -0.03 -13.07
CA VAL A 152 -1.10 -0.13 -12.17
C VAL A 152 -2.30 -0.63 -12.97
N VAL A 153 -2.96 -1.68 -12.49
CA VAL A 153 -4.17 -2.25 -13.09
C VAL A 153 -5.25 -2.33 -12.01
N ILE A 154 -6.35 -1.62 -12.22
CA ILE A 154 -7.48 -1.53 -11.30
C ILE A 154 -8.56 -2.51 -11.75
N PHE A 155 -9.06 -3.30 -10.80
CA PHE A 155 -10.11 -4.28 -11.07
C PHE A 155 -11.42 -3.79 -10.45
N PRO A 156 -12.29 -3.12 -11.22
CA PRO A 156 -13.60 -2.75 -10.76
C PRO A 156 -14.54 -3.95 -10.69
N SER A 157 -15.55 -3.89 -9.83
CA SER A 157 -16.51 -5.00 -9.74
C SER A 157 -17.45 -5.06 -10.94
N ARG A 158 -17.56 -6.26 -11.54
CA ARG A 158 -18.43 -6.51 -12.71
C ARG A 158 -19.86 -6.89 -12.37
N LYS A 159 -20.12 -7.29 -11.12
CA LYS A 159 -21.44 -7.76 -10.67
C LYS A 159 -22.47 -6.64 -10.56
N LEU A 160 -22.01 -5.39 -10.56
CA LEU A 160 -22.81 -4.19 -10.40
C LEU A 160 -22.62 -3.33 -11.65
N SER A 161 -23.68 -2.71 -12.15
CA SER A 161 -23.73 -1.93 -13.41
C SER A 161 -22.85 -0.66 -13.43
N GLY A 162 -21.81 -0.56 -12.57
CA GLY A 162 -20.95 0.60 -12.37
C GLY A 162 -19.46 0.23 -12.38
N ALA A 163 -19.00 -0.44 -13.44
CA ALA A 163 -17.59 -0.81 -13.61
C ALA A 163 -16.65 0.42 -13.74
N SER A 164 -17.20 1.58 -14.09
CA SER A 164 -16.46 2.82 -14.25
C SER A 164 -17.09 3.94 -13.43
N THR A 165 -16.26 4.75 -12.79
CA THR A 165 -16.69 6.01 -12.16
C THR A 165 -16.68 7.15 -13.17
N SER A 166 -17.61 8.10 -13.05
CA SER A 166 -17.56 9.37 -13.78
C SER A 166 -16.60 10.38 -13.15
N ALA A 167 -16.18 10.14 -11.91
CA ALA A 167 -15.32 11.03 -11.15
C ALA A 167 -13.87 10.98 -11.65
N ASN A 168 -13.08 12.01 -11.35
CA ASN A 168 -11.65 11.98 -11.61
C ASN A 168 -10.97 11.15 -10.53
N ALA A 169 -10.48 9.97 -10.90
CA ALA A 169 -9.80 9.05 -10.00
C ALA A 169 -8.29 9.31 -9.98
N TRP A 170 -7.64 8.90 -8.89
CA TRP A 170 -6.21 9.00 -8.70
C TRP A 170 -5.70 7.82 -7.86
N VAL A 171 -4.39 7.54 -7.99
CA VAL A 171 -3.67 6.59 -7.14
C VAL A 171 -2.39 7.21 -6.58
N SER A 172 -1.94 6.75 -5.43
CA SER A 172 -0.62 7.08 -4.87
C SER A 172 -0.02 5.80 -4.29
N LEU A 173 1.27 5.55 -4.57
CA LEU A 173 1.97 4.36 -4.09
C LEU A 173 2.93 4.72 -2.96
N GLY A 174 2.97 3.90 -1.92
CA GLY A 174 3.98 3.92 -0.87
C GLY A 174 4.81 2.63 -0.89
N GLY A 175 6.09 2.76 -0.57
CA GLY A 175 7.01 1.65 -0.40
C GLY A 175 8.18 2.00 0.51
N THR A 176 9.07 1.04 0.73
CA THR A 176 10.17 1.16 1.69
C THR A 176 11.19 2.26 1.40
N LEU A 177 11.24 2.78 0.16
CA LEU A 177 12.15 3.87 -0.23
C LEU A 177 11.45 5.21 -0.46
N GLY A 178 10.13 5.29 -0.27
CA GLY A 178 9.37 6.53 -0.39
C GLY A 178 7.96 6.34 -0.92
N GLN A 179 7.34 7.46 -1.29
CA GLN A 179 5.97 7.49 -1.80
C GLN A 179 5.84 8.42 -3.00
N THR A 180 4.82 8.19 -3.83
CA THR A 180 4.48 9.06 -4.96
C THR A 180 3.49 10.13 -4.53
N SER A 181 3.44 11.22 -5.29
CA SER A 181 2.27 12.12 -5.29
C SER A 181 1.03 11.42 -5.88
N ASN A 182 -0.10 12.12 -5.87
CA ASN A 182 -1.33 11.64 -6.51
C ASN A 182 -1.14 11.61 -8.04
N ILE A 183 -1.26 10.41 -8.60
CA ILE A 183 -1.17 10.13 -10.03
C ILE A 183 -2.60 10.01 -10.57
N PRO A 184 -3.03 10.90 -11.48
CA PRO A 184 -4.37 10.84 -12.04
C PRO A 184 -4.54 9.56 -12.87
N VAL A 185 -5.65 8.86 -12.65
CA VAL A 185 -6.09 7.74 -13.48
C VAL A 185 -6.86 8.33 -14.67
N PRO A 186 -6.44 8.09 -15.92
CA PRO A 186 -7.18 8.61 -17.07
C PRO A 186 -8.62 8.09 -17.06
N ARG A 187 -9.59 8.97 -17.37
CA ARG A 187 -11.01 8.60 -17.40
C ARG A 187 -11.24 7.41 -18.32
N SER A 188 -12.16 6.53 -17.94
CA SER A 188 -12.49 5.28 -18.66
C SER A 188 -11.33 4.28 -18.82
N GLN A 189 -10.16 4.54 -18.23
CA GLN A 189 -9.06 3.58 -18.17
C GLN A 189 -9.01 2.92 -16.80
N VAL A 190 -8.66 1.64 -16.82
CA VAL A 190 -8.42 0.81 -15.61
C VAL A 190 -6.96 0.42 -15.51
N GLU A 191 -6.10 0.95 -16.38
CA GLU A 191 -4.68 0.65 -16.45
C GLU A 191 -3.91 1.93 -16.72
N LEU A 192 -2.77 2.09 -16.06
CA LEU A 192 -1.81 3.16 -16.32
C LEU A 192 -0.39 2.67 -16.07
N VAL A 193 0.58 3.30 -16.74
CA VAL A 193 2.01 3.11 -16.50
C VAL A 193 2.62 4.48 -16.24
N PHE A 194 3.39 4.58 -15.17
CA PHE A 194 4.15 5.80 -14.85
C PHE A 194 5.57 5.45 -14.42
N GLN A 195 6.48 6.41 -14.55
CA GLN A 195 7.85 6.28 -14.11
C GLN A 195 8.06 7.05 -12.81
N HIS A 196 8.81 6.47 -11.89
CA HIS A 196 9.18 7.12 -10.64
C HIS A 196 10.55 6.62 -10.17
N LYS A 197 11.19 7.38 -9.27
CA LYS A 197 12.33 6.85 -8.51
C LYS A 197 11.90 5.57 -7.79
N ASN A 198 12.77 4.58 -7.76
CA ASN A 198 12.54 3.30 -7.10
C ASN A 198 11.93 3.47 -5.71
N LEU A 199 10.70 2.95 -5.54
CA LEU A 199 9.92 2.98 -4.31
C LEU A 199 10.28 1.84 -3.35
N GLY A 200 11.19 0.95 -3.74
CA GLY A 200 11.56 -0.22 -2.96
C GLY A 200 10.50 -1.32 -3.03
N LEU A 201 10.26 -1.96 -1.88
CA LEU A 201 9.15 -2.90 -1.72
C LEU A 201 7.88 -2.11 -1.52
N LEU A 202 6.87 -2.31 -2.37
CA LEU A 202 5.60 -1.63 -2.23
C LEU A 202 4.87 -2.13 -0.97
N THR A 203 4.31 -1.20 -0.22
CA THR A 203 3.67 -1.46 1.07
C THR A 203 2.22 -1.01 1.08
N THR A 204 1.91 0.13 0.45
CA THR A 204 0.58 0.75 0.46
C THR A 204 0.20 1.32 -0.90
N LEU A 205 -1.10 1.34 -1.17
CA LEU A 205 -1.69 2.03 -2.30
C LEU A 205 -2.88 2.85 -1.82
N ARG A 206 -2.88 4.15 -2.10
CA ARG A 206 -4.07 4.99 -1.94
C ARG A 206 -4.80 5.08 -3.26
N ILE A 207 -6.10 4.90 -3.22
CA ILE A 207 -6.99 5.05 -4.38
C ILE A 207 -8.17 5.91 -3.98
N GLY A 208 -8.51 6.90 -4.81
CA GLY A 208 -9.62 7.79 -4.51
C GLY A 208 -10.12 8.55 -5.72
N HIS A 209 -11.16 9.35 -5.50
CA HIS A 209 -11.74 10.19 -6.54
C HIS A 209 -12.33 11.50 -5.98
N ASP A 210 -12.53 12.48 -6.84
CA ASP A 210 -13.07 13.80 -6.47
C ASP A 210 -14.60 13.88 -6.31
N ASN A 211 -15.29 12.76 -6.56
CA ASN A 211 -16.76 12.62 -6.44
C ASN A 211 -17.55 13.48 -7.44
N THR A 212 -16.92 13.89 -8.55
CA THR A 212 -17.56 14.64 -9.62
C THR A 212 -18.33 13.74 -10.61
N GLY A 213 -19.18 14.36 -11.42
CA GLY A 213 -19.97 13.69 -12.46
C GLY A 213 -21.27 13.05 -11.96
N MET A 214 -22.00 12.41 -12.87
CA MET A 214 -23.35 11.89 -12.61
C MET A 214 -23.37 10.57 -11.83
N SER A 215 -22.30 9.78 -11.92
CA SER A 215 -22.17 8.46 -11.29
C SER A 215 -20.79 8.30 -10.65
N PRO A 216 -20.48 9.04 -9.57
CA PRO A 216 -19.16 9.04 -8.96
C PRO A 216 -18.85 7.76 -8.18
N LYS A 217 -19.89 7.01 -7.76
CA LYS A 217 -19.75 5.81 -6.91
C LYS A 217 -18.97 4.72 -7.64
N TRP A 218 -17.96 4.16 -6.98
CA TRP A 218 -17.03 3.21 -7.57
C TRP A 218 -16.78 2.02 -6.65
N MET A 219 -17.00 0.79 -7.15
CA MET A 219 -16.67 -0.43 -6.42
C MET A 219 -15.38 -1.03 -6.98
N VAL A 220 -14.32 -1.00 -6.19
CA VAL A 220 -13.01 -1.57 -6.56
C VAL A 220 -12.83 -2.90 -5.83
N GLU A 221 -12.57 -3.98 -6.57
CA GLU A 221 -12.30 -5.29 -5.97
C GLU A 221 -10.87 -5.34 -5.46
N HIS A 222 -9.90 -4.99 -6.31
CA HIS A 222 -8.49 -4.91 -5.95
C HIS A 222 -7.72 -4.08 -7.00
N VAL A 223 -6.46 -3.80 -6.70
CA VAL A 223 -5.50 -3.19 -7.63
C VAL A 223 -4.26 -4.07 -7.70
N LEU A 224 -3.73 -4.29 -8.89
CA LEU A 224 -2.43 -4.92 -9.08
C LEU A 224 -1.42 -3.85 -9.49
N VAL A 225 -0.23 -3.89 -8.89
CA VAL A 225 0.88 -3.02 -9.29
C VAL A 225 2.10 -3.87 -9.59
N ARG A 226 2.69 -3.69 -10.77
CA ARG A 226 3.91 -4.40 -11.17
C ARG A 226 5.06 -3.43 -11.40
N ASN A 227 6.21 -3.77 -10.84
CA ASN A 227 7.50 -3.20 -11.23
C ASN A 227 7.88 -3.78 -12.60
N GLU A 228 7.90 -2.97 -13.66
CA GLU A 228 8.13 -3.45 -15.03
C GLU A 228 9.61 -3.84 -15.31
N VAL A 229 10.52 -3.57 -14.38
CA VAL A 229 11.93 -4.03 -14.45
C VAL A 229 12.08 -5.39 -13.79
N THR A 230 11.70 -5.53 -12.52
CA THR A 230 11.86 -6.76 -11.73
C THR A 230 10.72 -7.76 -11.93
N GLY A 231 9.57 -7.32 -12.44
CA GLY A 231 8.38 -8.16 -12.56
C GLY A 231 7.66 -8.49 -11.26
N HIS A 232 8.19 -8.08 -10.10
CA HIS A 232 7.49 -8.19 -8.84
C HIS A 232 6.13 -7.48 -8.95
N THR A 233 5.09 -8.19 -8.54
CA THR A 233 3.70 -7.76 -8.63
C THR A 233 3.12 -7.77 -7.23
N TRP A 234 2.46 -6.69 -6.84
CA TRP A 234 1.75 -6.57 -5.57
C TRP A 234 0.25 -6.52 -5.83
N LYS A 235 -0.50 -7.24 -4.99
CA LYS A 235 -1.95 -7.16 -4.93
C LYS A 235 -2.34 -6.26 -3.77
N PHE A 236 -3.25 -5.34 -4.06
CA PHE A 236 -3.85 -4.44 -3.08
C PHE A 236 -5.36 -4.74 -3.03
N PRO A 237 -5.80 -5.63 -2.13
CA PRO A 237 -7.22 -5.91 -1.93
C PRO A 237 -7.96 -4.65 -1.52
N CYS A 238 -9.15 -4.42 -2.07
CA CYS A 238 -10.04 -3.34 -1.65
C CYS A 238 -11.39 -3.92 -1.23
N GLY A 239 -12.17 -4.41 -2.20
CA GLY A 239 -13.48 -5.03 -1.97
C GLY A 239 -14.55 -4.07 -1.42
N ARG A 240 -14.37 -2.75 -1.58
CA ARG A 240 -15.24 -1.73 -0.98
C ARG A 240 -15.62 -0.63 -1.95
N TRP A 241 -16.69 0.08 -1.60
CA TRP A 241 -17.16 1.24 -2.35
C TRP A 241 -16.35 2.49 -1.99
N LEU A 242 -16.21 3.37 -2.99
CA LEU A 242 -15.78 4.75 -2.90
C LEU A 242 -16.95 5.62 -3.40
N GLY A 243 -17.45 6.54 -2.58
CA GLY A 243 -18.52 7.45 -2.96
C GLY A 243 -19.38 7.91 -1.78
N ARG A 244 -19.89 9.16 -1.85
CA ARG A 244 -20.80 9.67 -0.80
C ARG A 244 -22.12 8.89 -0.78
N GLY A 245 -22.60 8.60 0.43
CA GLY A 245 -23.89 7.95 0.66
C GLY A 245 -23.94 6.46 0.28
N ILE A 246 -22.80 5.81 0.10
CA ILE A 246 -22.68 4.35 -0.05
C ILE A 246 -21.55 3.84 0.85
N ASP A 247 -21.70 2.64 1.41
CA ASP A 247 -20.80 2.09 2.45
C ASP A 247 -20.58 3.13 3.58
N ASP A 248 -19.35 3.34 4.02
CA ASP A 248 -18.97 4.34 5.04
C ASP A 248 -18.81 5.77 4.49
N GLY A 249 -19.17 6.02 3.23
CA GLY A 249 -19.08 7.32 2.57
C GLY A 249 -17.67 7.74 2.15
N SER A 250 -16.69 6.85 2.23
CA SER A 250 -15.29 7.13 1.88
C SER A 250 -15.13 7.54 0.42
N LEU A 251 -14.29 8.55 0.14
CA LEU A 251 -13.89 8.96 -1.21
C LEU A 251 -12.46 8.52 -1.58
N GLU A 252 -11.72 8.03 -0.59
CA GLU A 252 -10.36 7.52 -0.76
C GLU A 252 -10.10 6.37 0.21
N ARG A 253 -9.39 5.33 -0.21
CA ARG A 253 -9.01 4.21 0.65
C ARG A 253 -7.52 3.96 0.59
N ILE A 254 -6.95 3.57 1.73
CA ILE A 254 -5.59 3.05 1.80
C ILE A 254 -5.65 1.52 1.80
N LEU A 255 -4.92 0.92 0.88
CA LEU A 255 -4.85 -0.51 0.67
C LEU A 255 -3.45 -0.97 1.03
N VAL A 256 -3.35 -2.16 1.64
CA VAL A 256 -2.08 -2.78 2.00
C VAL A 256 -1.67 -3.75 0.90
N GLY A 257 -0.40 -3.70 0.53
CA GLY A 257 0.16 -4.51 -0.55
C GLY A 257 0.65 -5.86 -0.08
N GLU A 258 0.27 -6.91 -0.81
CA GLU A 258 0.80 -8.26 -0.66
C GLU A 258 1.60 -8.62 -1.90
N LEU A 259 2.84 -9.05 -1.72
CA LEU A 259 3.67 -9.52 -2.82
C LEU A 259 3.07 -10.81 -3.39
N VAL A 260 2.76 -10.82 -4.68
CA VAL A 260 2.26 -11.99 -5.37
C VAL A 260 3.42 -12.96 -5.61
N PRO A 261 3.32 -14.23 -5.17
CA PRO A 261 4.33 -15.22 -5.46
C PRO A 261 4.49 -15.45 -6.97
N SER A 262 5.73 -15.61 -7.43
CA SER A 262 6.07 -15.70 -8.86
C SER A 262 5.44 -16.88 -9.63
N HIS A 263 4.94 -17.90 -8.92
CA HIS A 263 4.27 -19.06 -9.51
C HIS A 263 2.78 -18.85 -9.77
N VAL A 264 2.18 -17.79 -9.22
CA VAL A 264 0.75 -17.49 -9.41
C VAL A 264 0.57 -16.77 -10.75
N THR A 265 -0.15 -17.37 -11.69
CA THR A 265 -0.38 -16.74 -12.99
C THR A 265 -1.39 -15.60 -12.89
N SER A 266 -1.40 -14.68 -13.87
CA SER A 266 -2.42 -13.62 -13.91
C SER A 266 -3.84 -14.18 -14.01
N ASP A 267 -4.02 -15.36 -14.60
CA ASP A 267 -5.31 -16.04 -14.66
C ASP A 267 -5.72 -16.58 -13.27
N ASP A 268 -4.77 -17.14 -12.51
CA ASP A 268 -5.00 -17.58 -11.11
C ASP A 268 -5.30 -16.39 -10.18
N LEU A 269 -4.67 -15.24 -10.41
CA LEU A 269 -4.98 -14.00 -9.71
C LEU A 269 -6.40 -13.54 -10.02
N VAL A 270 -6.83 -13.56 -11.28
CA VAL A 270 -8.20 -13.18 -11.67
C VAL A 270 -9.22 -14.19 -11.13
N GLU A 271 -8.90 -15.48 -11.09
CA GLU A 271 -9.78 -16.54 -10.60
C GLU A 271 -9.92 -16.54 -9.07
N SER A 272 -8.82 -16.32 -8.33
CA SER A 272 -8.85 -16.04 -6.87
C SER A 272 -9.53 -14.71 -6.53
N CYS A 273 -9.74 -13.84 -7.52
CA CYS A 273 -10.50 -12.59 -7.41
C CYS A 273 -11.96 -12.71 -7.85
N ARG A 274 -12.42 -13.90 -8.27
CA ARG A 274 -13.86 -14.13 -8.40
C ARG A 274 -14.46 -14.13 -7.00
N THR A 275 -15.13 -13.04 -6.64
CA THR A 275 -16.02 -13.04 -5.47
C THR A 275 -16.88 -14.30 -5.52
N PRO A 276 -17.02 -15.06 -4.42
CA PRO A 276 -17.82 -16.28 -4.36
C PRO A 276 -19.20 -16.08 -5.04
N PRO A 277 -19.80 -17.13 -5.63
CA PRO A 277 -21.09 -16.98 -6.29
C PRO A 277 -22.17 -16.60 -5.26
N ARG A 278 -22.83 -15.45 -5.51
CA ARG A 278 -23.96 -14.82 -4.76
C ARG A 278 -23.53 -14.21 -3.41
N CYS A 279 -23.75 -12.92 -3.15
CA CYS A 279 -25.07 -12.31 -2.91
C CYS A 279 -25.37 -11.03 -3.73
N ARG A 280 -26.67 -10.68 -3.73
CA ARG A 280 -27.44 -9.85 -4.68
C ARG A 280 -27.14 -8.34 -4.66
N SER A 281 -27.49 -7.68 -5.78
CA SER A 281 -28.12 -6.34 -5.99
C SER A 281 -28.41 -5.39 -4.79
N PRO A 282 -28.55 -4.06 -5.02
CA PRO A 282 -27.80 -2.98 -4.37
C PRO A 282 -28.25 -2.48 -2.98
N ASN A 283 -29.14 -3.18 -2.28
CA ASN A 283 -29.79 -2.66 -1.05
C ASN A 283 -29.52 -3.48 0.23
N VAL A 284 -28.47 -4.30 0.26
CA VAL A 284 -28.13 -5.11 1.44
C VAL A 284 -26.66 -4.89 1.77
N PRO A 285 -26.30 -4.52 3.02
CA PRO A 285 -24.92 -4.61 3.46
C PRO A 285 -24.52 -6.08 3.28
N GLY A 286 -23.61 -6.34 2.33
CA GLY A 286 -23.05 -7.68 2.20
C GLY A 286 -22.35 -8.09 3.50
N PRO A 287 -22.16 -9.39 3.72
CA PRO A 287 -21.41 -9.87 4.87
C PRO A 287 -20.05 -9.18 4.89
N ARG A 288 -19.73 -8.45 5.96
CA ARG A 288 -18.33 -8.12 6.23
C ARG A 288 -17.59 -9.45 6.40
N ARG A 289 -16.27 -9.50 6.17
CA ARG A 289 -15.46 -10.71 6.47
C ARG A 289 -15.66 -11.23 7.92
N SER A 290 -16.23 -10.40 8.81
CA SER A 290 -16.68 -10.71 10.18
C SER A 290 -18.00 -11.51 10.31
N ASP A 291 -18.62 -11.99 9.23
CA ASP A 291 -19.91 -12.73 9.30
C ASP A 291 -19.75 -14.24 9.52
N LEU A 292 -18.51 -14.75 9.62
CA LEU A 292 -18.30 -15.95 10.43
C LEU A 292 -18.61 -15.53 11.87
N ARG A 293 -19.58 -16.18 12.53
CA ARG A 293 -19.82 -15.97 13.98
C ARG A 293 -18.60 -16.47 14.74
N LEU A 294 -17.55 -15.67 14.77
CA LEU A 294 -16.33 -15.93 15.50
C LEU A 294 -16.69 -15.98 16.98
N THR A 295 -16.23 -17.02 17.64
CA THR A 295 -16.40 -17.15 19.08
C THR A 295 -15.35 -16.28 19.78
N VAL A 296 -15.57 -15.98 21.06
CA VAL A 296 -14.58 -15.23 21.86
C VAL A 296 -13.19 -15.90 21.84
N PRO A 297 -13.05 -17.23 21.97
CA PRO A 297 -11.77 -17.92 21.81
C PRO A 297 -11.08 -17.66 20.47
N ASP A 298 -11.82 -17.66 19.36
CA ASP A 298 -11.25 -17.40 18.03
C ASP A 298 -10.68 -15.97 17.95
N ILE A 299 -11.41 -14.98 18.49
CA ILE A 299 -10.98 -13.58 18.53
C ILE A 299 -9.71 -13.43 19.39
N GLN A 300 -9.68 -14.07 20.57
CA GLN A 300 -8.52 -14.04 21.45
C GLN A 300 -7.30 -14.70 20.80
N GLN A 301 -7.49 -15.83 20.10
CA GLN A 301 -6.42 -16.52 19.40
C GLN A 301 -5.86 -15.66 18.26
N HIS A 302 -6.72 -15.12 17.38
CA HIS A 302 -6.28 -14.25 16.29
C HIS A 302 -5.50 -13.04 16.79
N LEU A 303 -5.97 -12.40 17.87
CA LEU A 303 -5.28 -11.27 18.47
C LEU A 303 -3.91 -11.69 19.04
N GLY A 304 -3.86 -12.81 19.77
CA GLY A 304 -2.63 -13.34 20.33
C GLY A 304 -1.58 -13.64 19.24
N ASP A 305 -2.00 -14.27 18.14
CA ASP A 305 -1.14 -14.58 16.99
C ASP A 305 -0.65 -13.30 16.28
N SER A 306 -1.51 -12.29 16.16
CA SER A 306 -1.17 -11.00 15.56
C SER A 306 -0.13 -10.25 16.40
N VAL A 307 -0.34 -10.14 17.71
CA VAL A 307 0.61 -9.51 18.63
C VAL A 307 1.93 -10.29 18.69
N ASN A 308 1.88 -11.62 18.75
CA ASN A 308 3.08 -12.47 18.70
C ASN A 308 3.88 -12.24 17.41
N SER A 309 3.21 -12.06 16.28
CA SER A 309 3.86 -11.75 15.00
C SER A 309 4.55 -10.39 15.01
N LEU A 310 3.95 -9.37 15.64
CA LEU A 310 4.57 -8.06 15.85
C LEU A 310 5.78 -8.15 16.80
N VAL A 311 5.66 -8.88 17.91
CA VAL A 311 6.76 -9.09 18.86
C VAL A 311 7.95 -9.77 18.16
N LYS A 312 7.69 -10.85 17.41
CA LYS A 312 8.72 -11.54 16.59
C LYS A 312 9.37 -10.61 15.57
N TYR A 313 8.62 -9.68 14.99
CA TYR A 313 9.16 -8.69 14.06
C TYR A 313 10.21 -7.79 14.73
N PHE A 314 9.95 -7.31 15.94
CA PHE A 314 10.90 -6.43 16.65
C PHE A 314 12.16 -7.17 17.12
N TYR A 315 12.08 -8.45 17.43
CA TYR A 315 13.25 -9.28 17.76
C TYR A 315 14.12 -9.64 16.55
N LYS A 316 13.62 -9.51 15.31
CA LYS A 316 14.42 -9.75 14.10
C LYS A 316 15.35 -8.58 13.78
N PRO A 317 16.56 -8.83 13.25
CA PRO A 317 17.43 -7.80 12.70
C PRO A 317 16.72 -7.00 11.60
N GLU A 318 16.96 -5.68 11.53
CA GLU A 318 16.26 -4.77 10.61
C GLU A 318 16.29 -5.20 9.13
N LYS A 319 17.38 -5.84 8.70
CA LYS A 319 17.57 -6.33 7.32
C LYS A 319 16.70 -7.55 6.97
N GLU A 320 16.17 -8.23 7.97
CA GLU A 320 15.34 -9.44 7.85
C GLU A 320 13.87 -9.20 8.23
N ARG A 321 13.55 -7.95 8.58
CA ARG A 321 12.20 -7.54 8.93
C ARG A 321 11.32 -7.54 7.68
N GLY A 322 10.10 -8.06 7.84
CA GLY A 322 9.06 -8.02 6.82
C GLY A 322 8.41 -6.64 6.72
N SER A 323 7.18 -6.58 6.20
CA SER A 323 6.40 -5.33 6.20
C SER A 323 5.66 -5.14 7.53
N LEU A 324 6.03 -4.13 8.32
CA LEU A 324 5.29 -3.75 9.53
C LEU A 324 3.86 -3.30 9.19
N THR A 325 3.69 -2.59 8.08
CA THR A 325 2.39 -2.20 7.52
C THR A 325 1.46 -3.41 7.34
N LEU A 326 1.98 -4.54 6.84
CA LEU A 326 1.20 -5.77 6.70
C LEU A 326 0.83 -6.39 8.06
N LEU A 327 1.74 -6.37 9.03
CA LEU A 327 1.47 -6.89 10.38
C LEU A 327 0.45 -6.03 11.15
N LEU A 328 0.39 -4.73 10.86
CA LEU A 328 -0.59 -3.83 11.47
C LEU A 328 -1.94 -3.87 10.75
N CYS A 329 -1.94 -3.74 9.42
CA CYS A 329 -3.13 -3.44 8.62
C CYS A 329 -3.52 -4.55 7.62
N GLY A 330 -2.77 -5.65 7.53
CA GLY A 330 -3.12 -6.80 6.67
C GLY A 330 -4.32 -7.59 7.17
N ASP A 331 -4.72 -8.62 6.42
CA ASP A 331 -5.93 -9.42 6.66
C ASP A 331 -5.98 -10.09 8.05
N PHE A 332 -4.82 -10.33 8.67
CA PHE A 332 -4.67 -10.87 10.04
C PHE A 332 -3.82 -9.95 10.93
N GLY A 333 -3.71 -8.68 10.53
CA GLY A 333 -2.98 -7.67 11.28
C GLY A 333 -3.74 -7.17 12.50
N LEU A 334 -3.04 -6.40 13.33
CA LEU A 334 -3.56 -5.87 14.59
C LEU A 334 -4.89 -5.11 14.43
N VAL A 335 -5.04 -4.33 13.36
CA VAL A 335 -6.26 -3.55 13.05
C VAL A 335 -7.45 -4.48 12.85
N CYS A 336 -7.29 -5.54 12.05
CA CYS A 336 -8.36 -6.50 11.78
C CYS A 336 -8.79 -7.23 13.07
N CYS A 337 -7.82 -7.67 13.88
CA CYS A 337 -8.11 -8.33 15.16
C CYS A 337 -8.83 -7.40 16.14
N LEU A 338 -8.41 -6.14 16.24
CA LEU A 338 -9.09 -5.17 17.10
C LEU A 338 -10.47 -4.79 16.55
N GLU A 339 -10.66 -4.70 15.24
CA GLU A 339 -12.00 -4.51 14.66
C GLU A 339 -12.95 -5.63 15.09
N GLN A 340 -12.49 -6.90 15.12
CA GLN A 340 -13.29 -8.03 15.60
C GLN A 340 -13.64 -7.89 17.09
N VAL A 341 -12.69 -7.50 17.93
CA VAL A 341 -12.90 -7.23 19.36
C VAL A 341 -13.96 -6.15 19.57
N PHE A 342 -13.81 -5.00 18.91
CA PHE A 342 -14.74 -3.87 19.03
C PHE A 342 -16.08 -4.13 18.35
N SER A 343 -16.17 -5.07 17.41
CA SER A 343 -17.44 -5.42 16.76
C SER A 343 -18.24 -6.46 17.55
N TYR A 344 -17.60 -7.27 18.40
CA TYR A 344 -18.26 -8.35 19.12
C TYR A 344 -19.24 -7.84 20.17
N GLY A 345 -20.53 -8.08 19.91
CA GLY A 345 -21.64 -7.58 20.75
C GLY A 345 -21.91 -6.07 20.59
N PHE A 346 -21.43 -5.45 19.51
CA PHE A 346 -21.78 -4.08 19.16
C PHE A 346 -23.24 -4.03 18.67
N LYS A 347 -24.08 -3.19 19.31
CA LYS A 347 -25.50 -3.02 18.94
C LYS A 347 -25.58 -2.25 17.63
N SER A 348 -25.39 -2.95 16.51
CA SER A 348 -25.64 -2.40 15.17
C SER A 348 -27.15 -2.26 14.95
N THR A 349 -27.78 -1.35 15.70
CA THR A 349 -29.18 -0.99 15.49
C THR A 349 -29.26 0.03 14.37
N ARG A 350 -30.06 -0.27 13.34
CA ARG A 350 -30.45 0.71 12.32
C ARG A 350 -31.39 1.74 12.94
N PHE A 351 -30.86 2.66 13.73
CA PHE A 351 -31.64 3.80 14.19
C PHE A 351 -31.93 4.69 12.97
N PHE A 352 -33.20 4.78 12.57
CA PHE A 352 -33.66 5.56 11.40
C PHE A 352 -33.02 5.17 10.05
N GLY A 353 -32.67 3.89 9.86
CA GLY A 353 -32.15 3.40 8.58
C GLY A 353 -30.69 3.75 8.26
N LYS A 354 -29.94 4.33 9.20
CA LYS A 354 -28.48 4.53 9.08
C LYS A 354 -27.73 3.37 9.73
N ASN A 355 -26.67 2.89 9.06
CA ASN A 355 -25.75 1.92 9.64
C ASN A 355 -24.85 2.61 10.67
N LEU A 356 -24.77 2.07 11.88
CA LEU A 356 -23.79 2.49 12.89
C LEU A 356 -22.46 1.78 12.62
N TYR A 357 -21.39 2.56 12.64
CA TYR A 357 -20.00 2.11 12.50
C TYR A 357 -19.28 2.22 13.83
N LEU A 358 -18.17 1.50 13.99
CA LEU A 358 -17.33 1.60 15.19
C LEU A 358 -16.88 3.04 15.45
N TRP A 359 -16.57 3.80 14.39
CA TRP A 359 -16.18 5.20 14.53
C TRP A 359 -17.26 6.08 15.18
N ASP A 360 -18.56 5.78 14.98
CA ASP A 360 -19.65 6.51 15.66
C ASP A 360 -19.59 6.32 17.19
N TYR A 361 -19.15 5.15 17.65
CA TYR A 361 -18.91 4.89 19.07
C TYR A 361 -17.72 5.71 19.58
N PHE A 362 -16.62 5.77 18.82
CA PHE A 362 -15.44 6.56 19.19
C PHE A 362 -15.76 8.06 19.27
N GLU A 363 -16.54 8.60 18.34
CA GLU A 363 -16.97 10.01 18.36
C GLU A 363 -17.86 10.32 19.59
N ARG A 364 -18.76 9.42 19.97
CA ARG A 364 -19.60 9.60 21.17
C ARG A 364 -18.80 9.49 22.47
N VAL A 365 -17.85 8.55 22.53
CA VAL A 365 -16.93 8.44 23.67
C VAL A 365 -16.06 9.69 23.77
N GLN A 366 -15.54 10.20 22.65
CA GLN A 366 -14.74 11.43 22.61
C GLN A 366 -15.52 12.59 23.24
N GLN A 367 -16.77 12.80 22.83
CA GLN A 367 -17.63 13.85 23.39
C GLN A 367 -17.83 13.70 24.91
N HIS A 368 -18.05 12.46 25.37
CA HIS A 368 -18.20 12.19 26.80
C HIS A 368 -16.90 12.45 27.58
N PHE A 369 -15.76 11.93 27.10
CA PHE A 369 -14.47 12.13 27.75
C PHE A 369 -14.02 13.59 27.73
N GLU A 370 -14.36 14.36 26.70
CA GLU A 370 -14.07 15.79 26.66
C GLU A 370 -14.76 16.55 27.80
N VAL A 371 -16.00 16.20 28.13
CA VAL A 371 -16.73 16.77 29.28
C VAL A 371 -16.05 16.37 30.59
N VAL A 372 -15.77 15.07 30.77
CA VAL A 372 -15.13 14.55 31.99
C VAL A 372 -13.76 15.18 32.23
N VAL A 373 -12.93 15.27 31.19
CA VAL A 373 -11.59 15.88 31.28
C VAL A 373 -11.70 17.36 31.64
N ARG A 374 -12.66 18.08 31.05
CA ARG A 374 -12.88 19.50 31.35
C ARG A 374 -13.33 19.73 32.79
N GLU A 375 -14.31 18.95 33.26
CA GLU A 375 -14.83 19.05 34.63
C GLU A 375 -13.74 18.77 35.68
N GLU A 376 -12.90 17.75 35.46
CA GLU A 376 -11.79 17.47 36.37
C GLU A 376 -10.71 18.57 36.31
N MET A 377 -10.38 19.10 35.14
CA MET A 377 -9.44 20.23 35.02
C MET A 377 -9.96 21.50 35.73
N GLU A 378 -11.25 21.82 35.62
CA GLU A 378 -11.86 22.93 36.34
C GLU A 378 -11.85 22.70 37.86
N ARG A 379 -12.11 21.45 38.28
CA ARG A 379 -12.08 21.06 39.70
C ARG A 379 -10.67 21.13 40.30
N GLU A 380 -9.64 20.73 39.57
CA GLU A 380 -8.24 20.88 39.98
C GLU A 380 -7.86 22.35 40.14
N GLN A 381 -8.31 23.23 39.23
CA GLN A 381 -8.08 24.68 39.33
C GLN A 381 -8.77 25.29 40.56
N LEU A 382 -9.99 24.85 40.88
CA LEU A 382 -10.77 25.33 42.03
C LEU A 382 -10.23 24.83 43.38
N THR A 383 -9.75 23.59 43.44
CA THR A 383 -9.34 22.95 44.70
C THR A 383 -7.84 23.09 44.98
N GLY A 384 -7.01 23.40 43.98
CA GLY A 384 -5.56 23.51 44.11
C GLY A 384 -4.84 22.20 44.43
N ILE A 385 -5.57 21.08 44.48
CA ILE A 385 -5.02 19.75 44.73
C ILE A 385 -4.87 19.07 43.38
N ALA A 386 -3.65 19.08 42.83
CA ALA A 386 -3.28 18.15 41.77
C ALA A 386 -3.29 16.75 42.39
N ARG A 387 -4.37 16.00 42.19
CA ARG A 387 -4.32 14.56 42.47
C ARG A 387 -3.26 13.98 41.54
N ASP A 388 -2.51 13.01 42.05
CA ASP A 388 -1.59 12.21 41.24
C ASP A 388 -2.34 11.83 39.95
N ARG A 389 -1.88 12.34 38.80
CA ARG A 389 -2.67 12.31 37.55
C ARG A 389 -3.12 10.88 37.37
N ASP A 390 -4.41 10.63 37.57
CA ASP A 390 -4.96 9.30 37.39
C ASP A 390 -4.55 8.88 35.97
N HIS A 391 -3.83 7.75 35.86
CA HIS A 391 -3.37 7.25 34.58
C HIS A 391 -4.54 7.12 33.58
N GLY A 392 -5.77 6.95 34.11
CA GLY A 392 -7.03 7.07 33.40
C GLY A 392 -7.26 8.44 32.74
N LEU A 393 -7.22 9.54 33.48
CA LEU A 393 -7.52 10.89 32.97
C LEU A 393 -6.54 11.31 31.86
N GLY A 394 -5.25 11.02 32.03
CA GLY A 394 -4.24 11.30 31.01
C GLY A 394 -4.52 10.54 29.70
N SER A 395 -4.88 9.25 29.80
CA SER A 395 -5.22 8.45 28.62
C SER A 395 -6.51 8.92 27.92
N MET A 396 -7.51 9.40 28.68
CA MET A 396 -8.73 9.99 28.12
C MET A 396 -8.42 11.26 27.33
N ALA A 397 -7.56 12.15 27.85
CA ALA A 397 -7.15 13.37 27.15
C ALA A 397 -6.36 13.07 25.86
N GLU A 398 -5.43 12.11 25.91
CA GLU A 398 -4.70 11.62 24.73
C GLU A 398 -5.66 11.05 23.67
N PHE A 399 -6.64 10.25 24.08
CA PHE A 399 -7.69 9.72 23.20
C PHE A 399 -8.51 10.83 22.55
N VAL A 400 -8.99 11.81 23.32
CA VAL A 400 -9.79 12.93 22.82
C VAL A 400 -9.01 13.72 21.77
N SER A 401 -7.75 14.04 22.07
CA SER A 401 -6.85 14.73 21.14
C SER A 401 -6.65 13.92 19.85
N LEU A 402 -6.36 12.62 19.96
CA LEU A 402 -6.14 11.76 18.80
C LEU A 402 -7.37 11.65 17.90
N VAL A 403 -8.56 11.43 18.46
CA VAL A 403 -9.81 11.35 17.68
C VAL A 403 -10.13 12.69 17.01
N ALA A 404 -9.93 13.81 17.70
CA ALA A 404 -10.10 15.15 17.13
C ALA A 404 -9.17 15.39 15.94
N ARG A 405 -7.89 15.02 16.07
CA ARG A 405 -6.90 15.12 14.99
C ARG A 405 -7.26 14.27 13.78
N ILE A 406 -7.70 13.02 13.99
CA ILE A 406 -8.15 12.14 12.91
C ILE A 406 -9.36 12.74 12.20
N ASN A 407 -10.33 13.26 12.94
CA ASN A 407 -11.52 13.89 12.35
C ASN A 407 -11.18 15.18 11.57
N ALA A 408 -10.16 15.93 11.99
CA ALA A 408 -9.69 17.12 11.28
C ALA A 408 -8.86 16.81 10.02
N SER A 409 -8.23 15.64 9.94
CA SER A 409 -7.22 15.32 8.92
C SER A 409 -7.75 15.14 7.49
N SER A 410 -8.95 14.60 7.29
CA SER A 410 -9.54 14.46 5.95
C SER A 410 -11.04 14.19 5.99
N SER A 411 -11.81 15.01 5.25
CA SER A 411 -13.24 14.79 5.03
C SER A 411 -13.54 13.69 4.01
N HIS A 412 -12.51 13.15 3.36
CA HIS A 412 -12.62 12.09 2.36
C HIS A 412 -12.49 10.69 2.96
N LEU A 413 -12.02 10.60 4.21
CA LEU A 413 -11.87 9.34 4.93
C LEU A 413 -13.22 8.77 5.38
N GLY A 414 -13.44 7.52 5.02
CA GLY A 414 -14.50 6.71 5.60
C GLY A 414 -14.26 6.40 7.06
N LYS A 415 -15.33 5.99 7.76
CA LYS A 415 -15.30 5.66 9.18
C LYS A 415 -14.37 4.48 9.50
N ASP A 416 -14.25 3.52 8.61
CA ASP A 416 -13.40 2.34 8.85
C ASP A 416 -11.90 2.70 8.67
N ASP A 417 -11.57 3.54 7.67
CA ASP A 417 -10.21 4.07 7.51
C ASP A 417 -9.79 4.94 8.72
N LYS A 418 -10.73 5.67 9.33
CA LYS A 418 -10.46 6.43 10.57
C LYS A 418 -10.17 5.50 11.76
N PHE A 419 -10.91 4.39 11.89
CA PHE A 419 -10.64 3.39 12.92
C PHE A 419 -9.27 2.73 12.74
N GLN A 420 -8.94 2.34 11.51
CA GLN A 420 -7.60 1.83 11.17
C GLN A 420 -6.50 2.83 11.56
N LEU A 421 -6.67 4.10 11.18
CA LEU A 421 -5.72 5.16 11.52
C LEU A 421 -5.57 5.35 13.03
N PHE A 422 -6.68 5.32 13.78
CA PHE A 422 -6.66 5.36 15.23
C PHE A 422 -5.84 4.21 15.81
N VAL A 423 -6.09 2.97 15.38
CA VAL A 423 -5.37 1.80 15.91
C VAL A 423 -3.88 1.93 15.66
N CYS A 424 -3.45 2.33 14.45
CA CYS A 424 -2.03 2.52 14.15
C CYS A 424 -1.40 3.59 15.04
N LEU A 425 -2.01 4.78 15.12
CA LEU A 425 -1.47 5.90 15.90
C LEU A 425 -1.48 5.60 17.40
N ALA A 426 -2.53 4.95 17.92
CA ALA A 426 -2.65 4.54 19.31
C ALA A 426 -1.69 3.41 19.68
N ALA A 427 -1.35 2.52 18.74
CA ALA A 427 -0.31 1.52 18.94
C ALA A 427 1.06 2.19 19.10
N ARG A 428 1.38 3.15 18.21
CA ARG A 428 2.63 3.93 18.27
C ARG A 428 2.78 4.76 19.53
N SER A 429 1.69 5.34 20.05
CA SER A 429 1.72 6.12 21.29
C SER A 429 1.45 5.28 22.55
N HIS A 430 1.41 3.95 22.44
CA HIS A 430 1.09 3.02 23.54
C HIS A 430 -0.25 3.32 24.25
N LEU A 431 -1.18 3.96 23.56
CA LEU A 431 -2.50 4.35 24.09
C LEU A 431 -3.46 3.15 24.15
N LEU A 432 -3.32 2.17 23.25
CA LEU A 432 -4.24 1.03 23.14
C LEU A 432 -4.52 0.32 24.47
N PRO A 433 -3.53 -0.20 25.23
CA PRO A 433 -3.83 -0.86 26.51
C PRO A 433 -4.35 0.12 27.58
N ARG A 434 -3.91 1.38 27.56
CA ARG A 434 -4.26 2.40 28.56
C ARG A 434 -5.72 2.85 28.45
N ILE A 435 -6.25 2.95 27.23
CA ILE A 435 -7.59 3.49 26.98
C ILE A 435 -8.73 2.47 27.19
N LEU A 436 -8.43 1.17 27.25
CA LEU A 436 -9.45 0.12 27.32
C LEU A 436 -10.27 0.13 28.62
N LEU A 437 -9.65 0.39 29.77
CA LEU A 437 -10.38 0.52 31.03
C LEU A 437 -11.30 1.76 31.06
N PRO A 438 -10.83 2.97 30.68
CA PRO A 438 -11.70 4.11 30.45
C PRO A 438 -12.88 3.81 29.52
N LEU A 439 -12.62 3.13 28.38
CA LEU A 439 -13.67 2.76 27.42
C LEU A 439 -14.70 1.83 28.05
N GLN A 440 -14.28 0.79 28.74
CA GLN A 440 -15.18 -0.15 29.41
C GLN A 440 -16.07 0.54 30.46
N ARG A 441 -15.51 1.50 31.23
CA ARG A 441 -16.24 2.22 32.28
C ARG A 441 -17.17 3.31 31.74
N SER A 442 -17.06 3.66 30.47
CA SER A 442 -17.87 4.71 29.87
C SER A 442 -19.35 4.29 29.78
N PRO A 443 -20.30 5.17 30.18
CA PRO A 443 -21.73 4.89 30.02
C PRO A 443 -22.11 4.68 28.54
N ILE A 444 -21.38 5.29 27.61
CA ILE A 444 -21.59 5.11 26.17
C ILE A 444 -21.46 3.65 25.76
N THR A 445 -20.50 2.92 26.35
CA THR A 445 -20.27 1.50 26.10
C THR A 445 -21.46 0.68 26.54
N SER A 446 -22.02 0.96 27.72
CA SER A 446 -23.23 0.28 28.20
C SER A 446 -24.43 0.49 27.27
N HIS A 447 -24.56 1.69 26.69
CA HIS A 447 -25.64 1.99 25.76
C HIS A 447 -25.45 1.33 24.38
N MET A 448 -24.23 1.32 23.84
CA MET A 448 -23.95 0.89 22.47
C MET A 448 -23.54 -0.58 22.32
N TYR A 449 -23.29 -1.29 23.42
CA TYR A 449 -22.93 -2.70 23.40
C TYR A 449 -23.89 -3.57 24.23
N ASP A 450 -24.07 -4.81 23.79
CA ASP A 450 -24.83 -5.85 24.48
C ASP A 450 -24.11 -6.31 25.76
N GLU A 451 -24.87 -6.80 26.74
CA GLU A 451 -24.32 -7.28 28.01
C GLU A 451 -23.27 -8.39 27.83
N SER A 452 -23.42 -9.23 26.80
CA SER A 452 -22.49 -10.30 26.45
C SER A 452 -21.37 -9.86 25.48
N SER A 453 -21.16 -8.56 25.30
CA SER A 453 -20.12 -8.03 24.41
C SER A 453 -18.72 -8.13 25.03
N PHE A 454 -17.71 -8.06 24.17
CA PHE A 454 -16.31 -8.20 24.59
C PHE A 454 -15.91 -7.07 25.54
N LEU A 455 -16.24 -5.82 25.19
CA LEU A 455 -15.85 -4.63 25.96
C LEU A 455 -16.56 -4.54 27.33
N ARG A 456 -17.69 -5.23 27.51
CA ARG A 456 -18.44 -5.20 28.77
C ARG A 456 -18.03 -6.29 29.75
N ASP A 457 -17.30 -7.31 29.30
CA ASP A 457 -16.73 -8.33 30.17
C ASP A 457 -15.40 -7.83 30.79
N PRO A 458 -15.33 -7.65 32.12
CA PRO A 458 -14.10 -7.19 32.79
C PRO A 458 -12.91 -8.14 32.63
N GLN A 459 -13.14 -9.44 32.50
CA GLN A 459 -12.06 -10.41 32.33
C GLN A 459 -11.48 -10.33 30.93
N LEU A 460 -12.33 -10.30 29.90
CA LEU A 460 -11.88 -10.20 28.51
C LEU A 460 -11.11 -8.90 28.25
N VAL A 461 -11.56 -7.78 28.83
CA VAL A 461 -10.83 -6.51 28.75
C VAL A 461 -9.47 -6.57 29.45
N ARG A 462 -9.37 -7.22 30.62
CA ARG A 462 -8.07 -7.42 31.29
C ARG A 462 -7.12 -8.28 30.45
N ASP A 463 -7.61 -9.37 29.88
CA ASP A 463 -6.80 -10.25 29.04
C ASP A 463 -6.31 -9.51 27.78
N LEU A 464 -7.18 -8.69 27.17
CA LEU A 464 -6.84 -7.81 26.05
C LEU A 464 -5.75 -6.80 26.42
N ILE A 465 -5.84 -6.16 27.59
CA ILE A 465 -4.81 -5.23 28.09
C ILE A 465 -3.48 -5.95 28.25
N ASN A 466 -3.47 -7.15 28.83
CA ASN A 466 -2.24 -7.93 29.03
C ASN A 466 -1.58 -8.28 27.69
N VAL A 467 -2.37 -8.72 26.71
CA VAL A 467 -1.87 -9.06 25.37
C VAL A 467 -1.29 -7.82 24.68
N LEU A 468 -2.02 -6.70 24.67
CA LEU A 468 -1.54 -5.46 24.02
C LEU A 468 -0.36 -4.82 24.75
N SER A 469 -0.24 -5.02 26.07
CA SER A 469 0.87 -4.48 26.85
C SER A 469 2.22 -5.09 26.45
N ALA A 470 2.24 -6.27 25.83
CA ALA A 470 3.44 -6.85 25.24
C ALA A 470 4.07 -5.98 24.14
N LEU A 471 3.32 -5.01 23.58
CA LEU A 471 3.82 -4.07 22.58
C LEU A 471 4.40 -2.78 23.18
N ASN A 472 4.27 -2.56 24.50
CA ASN A 472 4.68 -1.29 25.14
C ASN A 472 6.20 -1.08 25.16
N GLU A 473 6.99 -2.14 25.00
CA GLU A 473 8.45 -2.07 24.99
C GLU A 473 9.03 -1.69 23.61
N PHE A 474 8.20 -1.67 22.56
CA PHE A 474 8.66 -1.51 21.18
C PHE A 474 8.24 -0.18 20.56
N GLU A 475 9.18 0.54 19.97
CA GLU A 475 8.89 1.75 19.21
C GLU A 475 8.30 1.39 17.83
N ILE A 476 7.01 1.67 17.63
CA ILE A 476 6.32 1.42 16.36
C ILE A 476 6.47 2.63 15.44
N ILE A 477 7.39 2.53 14.48
CA ILE A 477 7.57 3.56 13.45
C ILE A 477 6.60 3.30 12.30
N LEU A 478 5.65 4.22 12.09
CA LEU A 478 4.65 4.13 11.03
C LEU A 478 5.13 4.83 9.76
N GLU A 479 4.81 4.25 8.61
CA GLU A 479 5.03 4.91 7.31
C GLU A 479 4.17 6.16 7.17
N SER A 480 4.70 7.19 6.51
CA SER A 480 3.97 8.45 6.25
C SER A 480 2.70 8.24 5.42
N SER A 481 2.69 7.21 4.57
CA SER A 481 1.52 6.76 3.81
C SER A 481 0.35 6.37 4.73
N LEU A 482 0.64 5.72 5.86
CA LEU A 482 -0.34 5.32 6.88
C LEU A 482 -0.74 6.49 7.77
N THR A 483 0.21 7.31 8.25
CA THR A 483 -0.09 8.41 9.19
C THR A 483 -0.81 9.57 8.54
N ARG A 484 -0.71 9.72 7.21
CA ARG A 484 -1.34 10.79 6.42
C ARG A 484 -0.99 12.20 6.93
N GLY A 485 0.19 12.37 7.51
CA GLY A 485 0.67 13.64 8.08
C GLY A 485 0.13 13.96 9.47
N ILE A 486 -0.51 12.99 10.15
CA ILE A 486 -0.87 13.10 11.57
C ILE A 486 0.34 12.61 12.39
N ASP A 487 1.13 13.56 12.89
CA ASP A 487 2.37 13.27 13.63
C ASP A 487 2.21 12.75 15.06
#